data_AF-A0A5D0RTU6-F1
#
_entry.id   AF-A0A5D0RTU6-F1
#
_cell.length_a   1.000
_cell.length_b   1.000
_cell.length_c   1.000
_cell.angle_alpha   90.00
_cell.angle_beta   90.00
_cell.angle_gamma   90.00
#
_symmetry.space_group_name_H-M   'P 1'
#
loop_
_entity.id
_entity.type
_entity.pdbx_description
1 polymer ?
#
loop_
_entity_poly.entity_id
_entity_poly.type
_entity_poly.pdbx_seq_one_letter_code
_entity_poly.pdbx_strand_id
1 'polypeptide(L)'
;MKPALPRDPLPHNTENTPSGQPRCDTIGGLAVDTRRCIMGLNDPQSARNPPIEVPMRAPLLALCVISAAMPAHSAAQKSDDFCRAASGVDMVDTSQIVTPEFLDKMREIGVTTIGRYFDYEDETITGKRLRAEELPLIASYGMSLVVVFQHNNNLAETFVDWKNRGPADAREALKLAAQFGQPDNGAIYFGVDGDFVGNGAIFHTDDVLGYFEEVNRTFDAAGVSYPVGVYGSGETCFTLIGEGLAGFCWLSHSHGFTGTPEALSAGAFDIEQFLHGTCGGRPVDFNKVNEGVTAFGQWMPQ
;
A
#
# COMPACT_ATOMS: atom_id res chain seq x y z
N MET A 1 -14.18 -34.81 -60.08
CA MET A 1 -14.52 -33.48 -60.63
C MET A 1 -14.61 -32.49 -59.48
N LYS A 2 -13.68 -31.53 -59.40
CA LYS A 2 -13.69 -30.36 -58.51
C LYS A 2 -13.32 -29.16 -59.41
N PRO A 3 -14.04 -28.03 -59.40
CA PRO A 3 -13.63 -26.87 -60.20
C PRO A 3 -12.55 -26.05 -59.49
N ALA A 4 -11.69 -25.47 -60.32
CA ALA A 4 -10.52 -24.66 -59.98
C ALA A 4 -10.86 -23.18 -59.74
N LEU A 5 -9.98 -22.52 -58.98
CA LEU A 5 -9.86 -21.06 -58.80
C LEU A 5 -9.37 -20.35 -60.09
N PRO A 6 -9.61 -19.04 -60.20
CA PRO A 6 -8.67 -18.09 -60.85
C PRO A 6 -8.25 -16.99 -59.83
N ARG A 7 -6.98 -16.89 -59.41
CA ARG A 7 -5.80 -16.20 -60.00
C ARG A 7 -5.95 -14.70 -60.27
N ASP A 8 -5.17 -13.92 -59.50
CA ASP A 8 -4.91 -12.47 -59.57
C ASP A 8 -4.24 -11.99 -60.87
N PRO A 9 -4.05 -10.66 -61.01
CA PRO A 9 -2.67 -10.16 -60.94
C PRO A 9 -2.46 -8.84 -60.13
N LEU A 10 -1.37 -8.83 -59.36
CA LEU A 10 -0.56 -7.70 -58.86
C LEU A 10 0.31 -7.10 -60.01
N PRO A 11 1.17 -6.04 -59.83
CA PRO A 11 1.57 -5.29 -58.62
C PRO A 11 1.68 -3.74 -58.78
N HIS A 12 1.93 -3.01 -57.68
CA HIS A 12 2.97 -1.96 -57.66
C HIS A 12 3.53 -1.76 -56.23
N ASN A 13 4.86 -1.74 -56.14
CA ASN A 13 5.71 -1.62 -54.95
C ASN A 13 5.91 -0.17 -54.49
N THR A 14 6.37 -0.04 -53.23
CA THR A 14 7.29 0.93 -52.57
C THR A 14 6.71 1.28 -51.19
N GLU A 15 7.38 1.33 -50.05
CA GLU A 15 8.79 1.22 -49.62
C GLU A 15 8.78 0.97 -48.09
N ASN A 16 9.93 0.57 -47.54
CA ASN A 16 10.16 0.08 -46.18
C ASN A 16 10.55 1.19 -45.17
N THR A 17 9.95 1.16 -43.95
CA THR A 17 10.47 1.55 -42.59
C THR A 17 10.93 3.01 -42.26
N PRO A 18 11.07 3.44 -40.96
CA PRO A 18 10.73 2.81 -39.67
C PRO A 18 10.07 3.72 -38.58
N SER A 19 9.56 3.07 -37.51
CA SER A 19 9.49 3.48 -36.09
C SER A 19 9.38 4.96 -35.70
N GLY A 20 8.22 5.36 -35.16
CA GLY A 20 8.06 6.61 -34.40
C GLY A 20 8.39 6.41 -32.92
N GLN A 21 9.41 7.13 -32.42
CA GLN A 21 9.61 7.40 -30.98
C GLN A 21 8.56 8.42 -30.49
N PRO A 22 8.11 8.36 -29.22
CA PRO A 22 7.25 9.39 -28.65
C PRO A 22 8.04 10.71 -28.45
N ARG A 23 7.45 11.84 -28.91
CA ARG A 23 7.95 13.19 -28.68
C ARG A 23 7.50 13.69 -27.31
N CYS A 24 8.43 14.26 -26.54
CA CYS A 24 8.11 15.11 -25.38
C CYS A 24 7.98 16.56 -25.88
N ASP A 25 6.76 17.06 -26.04
CA ASP A 25 6.51 18.47 -26.28
C ASP A 25 6.31 19.18 -24.94
N THR A 26 7.11 20.22 -24.67
CA THR A 26 6.97 21.10 -23.50
C THR A 26 6.37 22.44 -23.93
N ILE A 27 5.22 22.82 -23.37
CA ILE A 27 4.68 24.18 -23.44
C ILE A 27 4.07 24.52 -22.07
N GLY A 28 4.61 25.56 -21.40
CA GLY A 28 4.05 26.17 -20.20
C GLY A 28 4.40 25.44 -18.90
N GLY A 29 5.48 25.87 -18.24
CA GLY A 29 6.00 25.25 -17.03
C GLY A 29 4.96 25.06 -15.92
N LEU A 30 4.56 23.81 -15.71
CA LEU A 30 4.25 23.18 -14.42
C LEU A 30 4.24 21.66 -14.68
N ALA A 31 5.26 20.94 -14.21
CA ALA A 31 5.29 19.48 -14.31
C ALA A 31 4.37 18.88 -13.24
N VAL A 32 3.29 18.24 -13.69
CA VAL A 32 2.55 17.23 -12.92
C VAL A 32 2.91 15.90 -13.55
N ASP A 33 3.24 14.93 -12.71
CA ASP A 33 3.59 13.53 -13.03
C ASP A 33 5.09 13.24 -13.21
N THR A 34 5.72 12.84 -12.10
CA THR A 34 7.07 12.27 -12.07
C THR A 34 6.98 10.74 -12.01
N ARG A 35 6.70 10.09 -13.13
CA ARG A 35 7.06 8.68 -13.34
C ARG A 35 7.70 8.50 -14.73
N ARG A 36 8.88 7.89 -14.71
CA ARG A 36 9.75 7.48 -15.84
C ARG A 36 10.48 8.60 -16.59
N CYS A 37 11.75 8.80 -16.22
CA CYS A 37 12.85 8.84 -17.17
C CYS A 37 14.18 8.61 -16.43
N ILE A 38 14.67 7.37 -16.43
CA ILE A 38 16.07 7.04 -16.15
C ILE A 38 16.61 6.34 -17.40
N MET A 39 17.62 6.93 -18.04
CA MET A 39 18.82 6.24 -18.52
C MET A 39 19.84 7.29 -18.98
N GLY A 40 21.06 7.16 -18.47
CA GLY A 40 22.16 8.10 -18.68
C GLY A 40 22.99 7.84 -19.94
N LEU A 41 24.08 8.59 -20.06
CA LEU A 41 25.40 8.16 -20.54
C LEU A 41 26.42 9.30 -20.35
N ASN A 42 27.67 8.89 -20.13
CA ASN A 42 28.85 9.70 -19.77
C ASN A 42 29.52 10.44 -20.94
N ASP A 43 30.40 11.37 -20.54
CA ASP A 43 31.68 11.80 -21.16
C ASP A 43 31.71 13.10 -22.01
N PRO A 44 32.89 13.78 -22.17
CA PRO A 44 33.15 15.04 -21.49
C PRO A 44 33.67 16.14 -22.46
N GLN A 45 34.09 17.26 -21.88
CA GLN A 45 34.95 18.32 -22.44
C GLN A 45 34.31 19.68 -22.75
N SER A 46 34.87 20.66 -22.03
CA SER A 46 35.41 21.92 -22.58
C SER A 46 34.43 23.02 -22.98
N ALA A 47 34.16 23.93 -22.04
CA ALA A 47 34.21 25.37 -22.36
C ALA A 47 34.73 26.16 -21.16
N ARG A 48 35.91 26.77 -21.33
CA ARG A 48 36.56 27.65 -20.34
C ARG A 48 35.91 29.04 -20.43
N ASN A 49 35.36 29.54 -19.34
CA ASN A 49 35.02 30.96 -19.18
C ASN A 49 36.12 31.69 -18.38
N PRO A 50 36.43 32.96 -18.69
CA PRO A 50 37.46 33.72 -17.99
C PRO A 50 37.01 34.15 -16.58
N PRO A 51 37.96 34.45 -15.66
CA PRO A 51 37.63 34.71 -14.27
C PRO A 51 37.00 36.10 -14.09
N ILE A 52 35.89 36.15 -13.36
CA ILE A 52 35.32 37.36 -12.79
C ILE A 52 36.04 37.61 -11.46
N GLU A 53 36.74 38.75 -11.35
CA GLU A 53 37.33 39.21 -10.10
C GLU A 53 36.24 39.58 -9.09
N VAL A 54 36.26 38.95 -7.92
CA VAL A 54 35.46 39.34 -6.75
C VAL A 54 36.42 39.79 -5.65
N PRO A 55 36.31 41.02 -5.12
CA PRO A 55 37.20 41.46 -4.05
C PRO A 55 36.85 40.76 -2.73
N MET A 56 37.90 40.21 -2.15
CA MET A 56 38.01 39.51 -0.88
C MET A 56 37.65 40.41 0.31
N ARG A 57 36.59 40.07 1.04
CA ARG A 57 36.42 40.42 2.46
C ARG A 57 35.85 39.21 3.20
N ALA A 58 36.60 38.71 4.18
CA ALA A 58 36.18 37.72 5.16
C ALA A 58 36.37 38.31 6.57
N PRO A 59 35.87 37.68 7.64
CA PRO A 59 34.47 37.37 7.90
C PRO A 59 34.06 37.85 9.31
N LEU A 60 32.76 38.02 9.57
CA LEU A 60 32.21 37.90 10.93
C LEU A 60 31.04 36.92 10.84
N LEU A 61 31.33 35.64 11.05
CA LEU A 61 30.30 34.62 11.21
C LEU A 61 29.65 34.83 12.59
N ALA A 62 28.47 35.43 12.63
CA ALA A 62 27.53 35.18 13.71
C ALA A 62 26.92 33.79 13.45
N LEU A 63 27.45 32.78 14.14
CA LEU A 63 26.92 31.43 14.12
C LEU A 63 25.58 31.45 14.87
N CYS A 64 24.50 31.83 14.18
CA CYS A 64 23.14 31.57 14.64
C CYS A 64 22.93 30.05 14.54
N VAL A 65 23.20 29.34 15.63
CA VAL A 65 22.79 27.95 15.77
C VAL A 65 21.26 27.98 15.85
N ILE A 66 20.60 27.89 14.69
CA ILE A 66 19.21 27.47 14.64
C ILE A 66 19.24 26.02 15.07
N SER A 67 19.01 25.79 16.36
CA SER A 67 18.67 24.47 16.85
C SER A 67 17.33 24.15 16.21
N ALA A 68 17.36 23.49 15.05
CA ALA A 68 16.20 22.83 14.52
C ALA A 68 15.81 21.82 15.59
N ALA A 69 14.78 22.15 16.37
CA ALA A 69 14.13 21.19 17.23
C ALA A 69 13.76 20.02 16.31
N MET A 70 14.43 18.88 16.49
CA MET A 70 13.97 17.66 15.84
C MET A 70 12.51 17.50 16.23
N PRO A 71 11.60 17.23 15.27
CA PRO A 71 10.22 16.97 15.63
C PRO A 71 10.26 15.88 16.68
N ALA A 72 9.69 16.18 17.86
CA ALA A 72 9.54 15.19 18.90
C ALA A 72 8.88 13.99 18.23
N HIS A 73 9.52 12.82 18.31
CA HIS A 73 8.87 11.58 17.91
C HIS A 73 7.52 11.58 18.63
N SER A 74 6.44 11.67 17.85
CA SER A 74 5.09 11.59 18.37
C SER A 74 5.05 10.35 19.26
N ALA A 75 4.65 10.50 20.52
CA ALA A 75 4.53 9.34 21.39
C ALA A 75 3.56 8.36 20.71
N ALA A 76 3.94 7.07 20.68
CA ALA A 76 3.13 6.05 20.04
C ALA A 76 1.69 6.12 20.57
N GLN A 77 0.75 6.27 19.64
CA GLN A 77 -0.66 6.49 19.94
C GLN A 77 -1.30 5.15 20.33
N LYS A 78 -2.07 5.10 21.43
CA LYS A 78 -2.75 3.89 21.88
C LYS A 78 -4.23 3.97 21.61
N SER A 79 -4.84 2.88 21.15
CA SER A 79 -6.26 2.82 20.83
C SER A 79 -7.16 3.16 22.03
N ASP A 80 -6.73 2.85 23.26
CA ASP A 80 -7.45 3.24 24.48
C ASP A 80 -7.71 4.75 24.57
N ASP A 81 -6.74 5.56 24.14
CA ASP A 81 -6.84 7.02 24.20
C ASP A 81 -7.91 7.56 23.23
N PHE A 82 -8.32 6.75 22.25
CA PHE A 82 -9.26 7.10 21.19
C PHE A 82 -10.66 6.49 21.36
N CYS A 83 -10.91 5.77 22.45
CA CYS A 83 -12.22 5.23 22.79
C CYS A 83 -13.20 6.29 23.36
N ARG A 84 -13.42 7.39 22.61
CA ARG A 84 -14.29 8.52 22.97
C ARG A 84 -14.87 9.17 21.72
N ALA A 85 -16.01 9.85 21.87
CA ALA A 85 -16.64 10.56 20.74
C ALA A 85 -15.71 11.59 20.09
N ALA A 86 -15.79 11.70 18.76
CA ALA A 86 -15.00 12.63 17.94
C ALA A 86 -13.48 12.53 18.21
N SER A 87 -12.98 11.30 18.38
CA SER A 87 -11.57 11.08 18.71
C SER A 87 -10.61 11.34 17.54
N GLY A 88 -11.13 11.38 16.32
CA GLY A 88 -10.38 11.64 15.09
C GLY A 88 -9.73 10.40 14.47
N VAL A 89 -10.17 9.20 14.88
CA VAL A 89 -9.84 7.93 14.19
C VAL A 89 -10.93 7.63 13.16
N ASP A 90 -10.51 7.11 12.01
CA ASP A 90 -11.38 6.92 10.85
C ASP A 90 -11.79 5.45 10.70
N MET A 91 -10.89 4.55 11.09
CA MET A 91 -11.04 3.11 10.93
C MET A 91 -10.76 2.37 12.23
N VAL A 92 -11.43 1.24 12.41
CA VAL A 92 -11.09 0.25 13.44
C VAL A 92 -10.90 -1.10 12.77
N ASP A 93 -9.84 -1.82 13.07
CA ASP A 93 -9.75 -3.23 12.73
C ASP A 93 -9.90 -4.10 13.97
N THR A 94 -10.44 -5.30 13.77
CA THR A 94 -10.73 -6.23 14.86
C THR A 94 -10.67 -7.66 14.38
N SER A 95 -10.14 -8.56 15.19
CA SER A 95 -10.15 -10.01 14.98
C SER A 95 -11.40 -10.69 15.55
N GLN A 96 -12.37 -9.93 16.05
CA GLN A 96 -13.64 -10.46 16.54
C GLN A 96 -14.76 -10.19 15.54
N ILE A 97 -15.78 -11.05 15.56
CA ILE A 97 -17.01 -10.86 14.78
C ILE A 97 -17.64 -9.53 15.19
N VAL A 98 -17.99 -8.73 14.19
CA VAL A 98 -18.69 -7.47 14.35
C VAL A 98 -20.11 -7.71 14.86
N THR A 99 -20.53 -6.95 15.87
CA THR A 99 -21.89 -7.00 16.45
C THR A 99 -22.54 -5.62 16.40
N PRO A 100 -23.89 -5.52 16.52
CA PRO A 100 -24.56 -4.23 16.58
C PRO A 100 -24.03 -3.33 17.71
N GLU A 101 -23.80 -3.89 18.91
CA GLU A 101 -23.29 -3.12 20.06
C GLU A 101 -21.90 -2.55 19.79
N PHE A 102 -21.06 -3.30 19.07
CA PHE A 102 -19.75 -2.83 18.64
C PHE A 102 -19.88 -1.68 17.63
N LEU A 103 -20.71 -1.83 16.60
CA LEU A 103 -20.88 -0.80 15.57
C LEU A 103 -21.55 0.47 16.10
N ASP A 104 -22.48 0.36 17.06
CA ASP A 104 -23.02 1.51 17.77
C ASP A 104 -21.91 2.28 18.48
N LYS A 105 -20.99 1.57 19.15
CA LYS A 105 -19.85 2.22 19.80
C LYS A 105 -18.90 2.87 18.80
N MET A 106 -18.62 2.21 17.67
CA MET A 106 -17.74 2.76 16.63
C MET A 106 -18.34 4.02 15.99
N ARG A 107 -19.65 4.02 15.75
CA ARG A 107 -20.39 5.20 15.28
C ARG A 107 -20.32 6.37 16.27
N GLU A 108 -20.48 6.10 17.57
CA GLU A 108 -20.35 7.13 18.62
C GLU A 108 -18.96 7.79 18.59
N ILE A 109 -17.92 7.00 18.35
CA ILE A 109 -16.53 7.45 18.27
C ILE A 109 -16.28 8.31 17.01
N GLY A 110 -17.00 7.99 15.92
CA GLY A 110 -16.85 8.64 14.62
C GLY A 110 -16.14 7.78 13.58
N VAL A 111 -15.93 6.50 13.86
CA VAL A 111 -15.36 5.54 12.89
C VAL A 111 -16.31 5.37 11.71
N THR A 112 -15.76 5.38 10.50
CA THR A 112 -16.51 5.22 9.24
C THR A 112 -16.14 3.96 8.47
N THR A 113 -15.07 3.28 8.88
CA THR A 113 -14.55 2.09 8.19
C THR A 113 -14.22 0.99 9.18
N ILE A 114 -14.60 -0.25 8.85
CA ILE A 114 -14.24 -1.45 9.60
C ILE A 114 -13.17 -2.21 8.82
N GLY A 115 -12.06 -2.54 9.47
CA GLY A 115 -11.05 -3.47 8.98
C GLY A 115 -11.37 -4.90 9.44
N ARG A 116 -11.46 -5.84 8.49
CA ARG A 116 -11.67 -7.28 8.79
C ARG A 116 -10.68 -8.15 8.03
N TYR A 117 -10.60 -9.41 8.43
CA TYR A 117 -9.54 -10.30 7.95
C TYR A 117 -10.06 -11.26 6.89
N PHE A 118 -9.33 -11.36 5.79
CA PHE A 118 -9.31 -12.57 4.97
C PHE A 118 -8.28 -13.53 5.54
N ASP A 119 -8.62 -14.81 5.54
CA ASP A 119 -7.81 -15.86 6.14
C ASP A 119 -8.27 -17.22 5.63
N TYR A 120 -7.52 -18.29 5.95
CA TYR A 120 -7.94 -19.66 5.67
C TYR A 120 -9.07 -20.14 6.61
N GLU A 121 -9.67 -21.29 6.30
CA GLU A 121 -10.81 -21.82 7.08
C GLU A 121 -10.34 -22.40 8.42
N ASP A 122 -9.11 -22.90 8.47
CA ASP A 122 -8.41 -23.41 9.65
C ASP A 122 -7.74 -22.31 10.47
N GLU A 123 -8.29 -21.10 10.41
CA GLU A 123 -7.82 -19.96 11.20
C GLU A 123 -7.86 -20.26 12.71
N THR A 124 -6.75 -19.96 13.37
CA THR A 124 -6.54 -20.31 14.80
C THR A 124 -7.26 -19.36 15.76
N ILE A 125 -7.52 -18.13 15.33
CA ILE A 125 -8.22 -17.10 16.11
C ILE A 125 -9.71 -17.14 15.74
N THR A 126 -10.51 -17.67 16.65
CA THR A 126 -11.96 -17.78 16.47
C THR A 126 -12.60 -16.41 16.20
N GLY A 127 -13.21 -16.27 15.01
CA GLY A 127 -13.93 -15.05 14.63
C GLY A 127 -13.10 -14.02 13.86
N LYS A 128 -11.80 -14.26 13.65
CA LYS A 128 -10.91 -13.34 12.93
C LYS A 128 -11.33 -13.17 11.49
N ARG A 129 -11.50 -14.28 10.77
CA ARG A 129 -11.96 -14.29 9.38
C ARG A 129 -13.35 -13.66 9.26
N LEU A 130 -13.48 -12.72 8.32
CA LEU A 130 -14.74 -12.08 7.94
C LEU A 130 -15.80 -13.12 7.62
N ARG A 131 -17.04 -12.86 8.04
CA ARG A 131 -18.20 -13.72 7.80
C ARG A 131 -19.27 -13.00 7.00
N ALA A 132 -20.05 -13.78 6.24
CA ALA A 132 -21.07 -13.25 5.35
C ALA A 132 -22.14 -12.43 6.10
N GLU A 133 -22.47 -12.80 7.34
CA GLU A 133 -23.42 -12.08 8.17
C GLU A 133 -22.95 -10.68 8.61
N GLU A 134 -21.66 -10.40 8.55
CA GLU A 134 -21.10 -9.10 8.95
C GLU A 134 -21.33 -8.02 7.88
N LEU A 135 -21.38 -8.40 6.60
CA LEU A 135 -21.54 -7.47 5.46
C LEU A 135 -22.82 -6.63 5.54
N PRO A 136 -24.03 -7.22 5.60
CA PRO A 136 -25.26 -6.43 5.67
C PRO A 136 -25.36 -5.64 6.98
N LEU A 137 -24.74 -6.13 8.05
CA LEU A 137 -24.68 -5.41 9.31
C LEU A 137 -23.82 -4.15 9.18
N ILE A 138 -22.58 -4.24 8.67
CA ILE A 138 -21.71 -3.10 8.41
C ILE A 138 -22.38 -2.10 7.45
N ALA A 139 -23.00 -2.62 6.37
CA ALA A 139 -23.73 -1.81 5.39
C ALA A 139 -24.90 -1.03 6.04
N SER A 140 -25.69 -1.68 6.90
CA SER A 140 -26.80 -1.03 7.61
C SER A 140 -26.33 0.10 8.54
N TYR A 141 -25.06 0.09 8.94
CA TYR A 141 -24.47 1.16 9.72
C TYR A 141 -23.93 2.33 8.89
N GLY A 142 -23.94 2.22 7.56
CA GLY A 142 -23.35 3.19 6.65
C GLY A 142 -21.83 3.21 6.71
N MET A 143 -21.22 2.12 7.18
CA MET A 143 -19.76 1.99 7.31
C MET A 143 -19.20 1.24 6.11
N SER A 144 -17.98 1.63 5.72
CA SER A 144 -17.21 0.93 4.68
C SER A 144 -16.39 -0.20 5.30
N LEU A 145 -15.84 -1.06 4.45
CA LEU A 145 -15.04 -2.21 4.78
C LEU A 145 -13.67 -2.12 4.08
N VAL A 146 -12.60 -2.44 4.81
CA VAL A 146 -11.27 -2.75 4.27
C VAL A 146 -10.92 -4.16 4.71
N VAL A 147 -10.24 -4.91 3.84
CA VAL A 147 -9.82 -6.28 4.15
C VAL A 147 -8.31 -6.43 4.11
N VAL A 148 -7.77 -7.17 5.08
CA VAL A 148 -6.38 -7.61 5.10
C VAL A 148 -6.33 -9.14 5.14
N PHE A 149 -5.59 -9.74 4.20
CA PHE A 149 -5.22 -11.14 4.27
C PHE A 149 -4.05 -11.30 5.24
N GLN A 150 -4.24 -12.12 6.28
CA GLN A 150 -3.17 -12.36 7.25
C GLN A 150 -3.23 -13.76 7.85
N HIS A 151 -2.45 -14.71 7.32
CA HIS A 151 -2.28 -16.05 7.89
C HIS A 151 -0.80 -16.31 8.23
N ASN A 152 -0.44 -16.29 9.51
CA ASN A 152 0.94 -16.46 9.99
C ASN A 152 1.95 -15.49 9.34
N ASN A 153 1.50 -14.31 8.89
CA ASN A 153 2.36 -13.30 8.26
C ASN A 153 3.30 -12.58 9.24
N ASN A 154 3.28 -12.95 10.52
CA ASN A 154 4.27 -12.55 11.53
C ASN A 154 5.45 -13.53 11.62
N LEU A 155 5.46 -14.59 10.80
CA LEU A 155 6.52 -15.60 10.73
C LEU A 155 7.29 -15.44 9.43
N ALA A 156 8.62 -15.44 9.51
CA ALA A 156 9.51 -15.36 8.34
C ALA A 156 9.29 -16.53 7.37
N GLU A 157 8.94 -17.70 7.89
CA GLU A 157 8.66 -18.92 7.13
C GLU A 157 7.55 -18.72 6.09
N THR A 158 6.58 -17.83 6.35
CA THR A 158 5.55 -17.47 5.37
C THR A 158 6.15 -16.87 4.11
N PHE A 159 7.17 -16.01 4.27
CA PHE A 159 7.82 -15.34 3.16
C PHE A 159 8.89 -16.22 2.54
N VAL A 160 9.67 -16.98 3.32
CA VAL A 160 10.67 -17.92 2.76
C VAL A 160 10.03 -18.95 1.83
N ASP A 161 8.79 -19.37 2.11
CA ASP A 161 8.02 -20.26 1.24
C ASP A 161 7.16 -19.52 0.21
N TRP A 162 7.58 -18.33 -0.23
CA TRP A 162 6.80 -17.44 -1.09
C TRP A 162 6.26 -18.10 -2.37
N LYS A 163 6.99 -19.05 -2.97
CA LYS A 163 6.56 -19.78 -4.17
C LYS A 163 5.29 -20.59 -3.98
N ASN A 164 5.04 -21.07 -2.76
CA ASN A 164 3.83 -21.82 -2.42
C ASN A 164 2.82 -20.91 -1.72
N ARG A 165 3.29 -20.11 -0.75
CA ARG A 165 2.45 -19.23 0.07
C ARG A 165 1.84 -18.08 -0.73
N GLY A 166 2.61 -17.35 -1.53
CA GLY A 166 2.10 -16.22 -2.32
C GLY A 166 0.90 -16.60 -3.20
N PRO A 167 1.01 -17.63 -4.06
CA PRO A 167 -0.12 -18.05 -4.88
C PRO A 167 -1.28 -18.66 -4.08
N ALA A 168 -1.01 -19.37 -2.98
CA ALA A 168 -2.06 -19.97 -2.16
C ALA A 168 -2.89 -18.89 -1.44
N ASP A 169 -2.21 -17.96 -0.77
CA ASP A 169 -2.82 -16.86 -0.03
C ASP A 169 -3.61 -15.95 -0.98
N ALA A 170 -3.04 -15.65 -2.16
CA ALA A 170 -3.73 -14.89 -3.20
C ALA A 170 -5.00 -15.60 -3.71
N ARG A 171 -4.97 -16.91 -3.95
CA ARG A 171 -6.16 -17.66 -4.38
C ARG A 171 -7.25 -17.68 -3.31
N GLU A 172 -6.90 -17.84 -2.03
CA GLU A 172 -7.90 -17.79 -0.95
C GLU A 172 -8.48 -16.39 -0.81
N ALA A 173 -7.65 -15.35 -0.92
CA ALA A 173 -8.12 -13.96 -0.93
C ALA A 173 -9.10 -13.68 -2.08
N LEU A 174 -8.82 -14.16 -3.30
CA LEU A 174 -9.72 -14.02 -4.44
C LEU A 174 -11.02 -14.81 -4.27
N LYS A 175 -10.95 -16.03 -3.73
CA LYS A 175 -12.14 -16.82 -3.38
C LYS A 175 -13.03 -16.04 -2.41
N LEU A 176 -12.43 -15.42 -1.39
CA LEU A 176 -13.13 -14.63 -0.39
C LEU A 176 -13.72 -13.33 -0.95
N ALA A 177 -12.94 -12.59 -1.75
CA ALA A 177 -13.41 -11.39 -2.43
C ALA A 177 -14.63 -11.69 -3.30
N ALA A 178 -14.58 -12.78 -4.08
CA ALA A 178 -15.71 -13.24 -4.88
C ALA A 178 -16.90 -13.68 -4.02
N GLN A 179 -16.66 -14.45 -2.94
CA GLN A 179 -17.70 -14.90 -2.00
C GLN A 179 -18.45 -13.72 -1.36
N PHE A 180 -17.74 -12.63 -1.06
CA PHE A 180 -18.27 -11.46 -0.38
C PHE A 180 -18.70 -10.35 -1.35
N GLY A 181 -18.62 -10.57 -2.66
CA GLY A 181 -19.01 -9.59 -3.66
C GLY A 181 -18.21 -8.29 -3.55
N GLN A 182 -16.94 -8.37 -3.15
CA GLN A 182 -16.05 -7.22 -3.11
C GLN A 182 -15.94 -6.63 -4.52
N PRO A 183 -16.14 -5.32 -4.71
CA PRO A 183 -15.99 -4.69 -6.01
C PRO A 183 -14.52 -4.56 -6.39
N ASP A 184 -14.23 -4.53 -7.69
CA ASP A 184 -12.86 -4.48 -8.23
C ASP A 184 -12.02 -3.28 -7.75
N ASN A 185 -12.65 -2.22 -7.23
CA ASN A 185 -11.96 -1.06 -6.67
C ASN A 185 -11.65 -1.18 -5.16
N GLY A 186 -12.14 -2.21 -4.49
CA GLY A 186 -11.78 -2.52 -3.10
C GLY A 186 -10.43 -3.21 -3.04
N ALA A 187 -9.49 -2.69 -2.24
CA ALA A 187 -8.17 -3.29 -2.13
C ALA A 187 -8.21 -4.57 -1.28
N ILE A 188 -7.23 -5.44 -1.53
CA ILE A 188 -6.89 -6.54 -0.63
C ILE A 188 -5.49 -6.23 -0.10
N TYR A 189 -5.39 -5.92 1.18
CA TYR A 189 -4.10 -5.75 1.85
C TYR A 189 -3.53 -7.13 2.17
N PHE A 190 -2.22 -7.32 2.00
CA PHE A 190 -1.51 -8.51 2.48
C PHE A 190 -0.60 -8.12 3.64
N GLY A 191 -0.67 -8.87 4.73
CA GLY A 191 0.13 -8.62 5.91
C GLY A 191 1.60 -8.98 5.74
N VAL A 192 2.47 -8.10 6.22
CA VAL A 192 3.88 -8.31 6.54
C VAL A 192 4.05 -7.86 7.98
N ASP A 193 3.59 -8.70 8.91
CA ASP A 193 3.42 -8.36 10.33
C ASP A 193 4.70 -8.63 11.14
N GLY A 194 5.79 -8.06 10.64
CA GLY A 194 7.13 -8.19 11.20
C GLY A 194 8.13 -7.33 10.44
N ASP A 195 9.29 -7.08 11.04
CA ASP A 195 10.31 -6.22 10.46
C ASP A 195 11.24 -7.00 9.51
N PHE A 196 10.68 -7.47 8.40
CA PHE A 196 11.34 -8.40 7.46
C PHE A 196 12.05 -7.73 6.27
N VAL A 197 11.90 -6.42 6.08
CA VAL A 197 12.49 -5.65 4.95
C VAL A 197 13.36 -4.49 5.46
N GLY A 198 14.57 -4.32 4.92
CA GLY A 198 15.44 -3.16 5.19
C GLY A 198 16.95 -3.45 5.33
N ASN A 199 17.69 -2.56 6.01
CA ASN A 199 19.09 -2.73 6.46
C ASN A 199 19.17 -2.66 8.02
N GLY A 200 19.80 -3.63 8.73
CA GLY A 200 19.81 -3.76 10.20
C GLY A 200 19.00 -4.89 10.91
N ALA A 201 18.00 -5.55 10.32
CA ALA A 201 17.27 -6.70 10.87
C ALA A 201 17.67 -8.04 10.20
N ILE A 202 17.16 -9.16 10.70
CA ILE A 202 17.36 -10.49 10.09
C ILE A 202 16.39 -10.56 8.89
N PHE A 203 16.75 -9.95 7.76
CA PHE A 203 15.80 -9.68 6.68
C PHE A 203 15.59 -10.83 5.70
N HIS A 204 14.40 -10.78 5.14
CA HIS A 204 13.83 -11.62 4.11
C HIS A 204 13.32 -10.76 2.95
N THR A 205 14.00 -9.64 2.63
CA THR A 205 13.54 -8.67 1.61
C THR A 205 13.20 -9.33 0.28
N ASP A 206 14.12 -10.13 -0.27
CA ASP A 206 13.90 -10.83 -1.55
C ASP A 206 12.75 -11.85 -1.45
N ASP A 207 12.54 -12.45 -0.29
CA ASP A 207 11.45 -13.40 -0.05
C ASP A 207 10.10 -12.68 0.03
N VAL A 208 10.03 -11.51 0.67
CA VAL A 208 8.83 -10.65 0.71
C VAL A 208 8.51 -10.13 -0.68
N LEU A 209 9.52 -9.68 -1.44
CA LEU A 209 9.34 -9.29 -2.84
C LEU A 209 8.79 -10.45 -3.66
N GLY A 210 9.40 -11.64 -3.57
CA GLY A 210 8.94 -12.85 -4.26
C GLY A 210 7.51 -13.25 -3.88
N TYR A 211 7.11 -13.06 -2.62
CA TYR A 211 5.73 -13.30 -2.18
C TYR A 211 4.75 -12.37 -2.90
N PHE A 212 5.01 -11.06 -2.92
CA PHE A 212 4.14 -10.10 -3.57
C PHE A 212 4.16 -10.21 -5.10
N GLU A 213 5.28 -10.60 -5.73
CA GLU A 213 5.34 -10.94 -7.15
C GLU A 213 4.37 -12.09 -7.48
N GLU A 214 4.38 -13.16 -6.70
CA GLU A 214 3.49 -14.30 -6.91
C GLU A 214 2.01 -13.99 -6.58
N VAL A 215 1.75 -13.09 -5.62
CA VAL A 215 0.40 -12.56 -5.37
C VAL A 215 -0.13 -11.82 -6.60
N ASN A 216 0.64 -10.85 -7.11
CA ASN A 216 0.24 -10.06 -8.28
C ASN A 216 0.07 -10.95 -9.52
N ARG A 217 1.01 -11.88 -9.76
CA ARG A 217 0.92 -12.84 -10.86
C ARG A 217 -0.33 -13.72 -10.77
N THR A 218 -0.74 -14.10 -9.57
CA THR A 218 -1.95 -14.89 -9.34
C THR A 218 -3.21 -14.07 -9.64
N PHE A 219 -3.23 -12.79 -9.28
CA PHE A 219 -4.32 -11.87 -9.60
C PHE A 219 -4.41 -11.66 -11.12
N ASP A 220 -3.28 -11.38 -11.78
CA ASP A 220 -3.21 -11.23 -13.23
C ASP A 220 -3.71 -12.48 -13.97
N ALA A 221 -3.29 -13.68 -13.52
CA ALA A 221 -3.72 -14.95 -14.10
C ALA A 221 -5.22 -15.22 -13.91
N ALA A 222 -5.83 -14.68 -12.85
CA ALA A 222 -7.26 -14.74 -12.61
C ALA A 222 -8.04 -13.69 -13.44
N GLY A 223 -7.36 -12.73 -14.06
CA GLY A 223 -7.98 -11.65 -14.84
C GLY A 223 -8.78 -10.67 -13.98
N VAL A 224 -8.42 -10.52 -12.71
CA VAL A 224 -9.05 -9.58 -11.75
C VAL A 224 -8.20 -8.31 -11.63
N SER A 225 -8.80 -7.24 -11.08
CA SER A 225 -8.12 -5.94 -10.96
C SER A 225 -8.18 -5.34 -9.56
N TYR A 226 -8.37 -6.16 -8.53
CA TYR A 226 -8.30 -5.71 -7.14
C TYR A 226 -6.94 -5.05 -6.87
N PRO A 227 -6.90 -3.82 -6.32
CA PRO A 227 -5.66 -3.22 -5.86
C PRO A 227 -5.02 -4.07 -4.76
N VAL A 228 -3.71 -4.29 -4.86
CA VAL A 228 -2.92 -4.91 -3.80
C VAL A 228 -2.44 -3.83 -2.84
N GLY A 229 -2.74 -3.98 -1.55
CA GLY A 229 -2.18 -3.16 -0.47
C GLY A 229 -1.19 -3.96 0.37
N VAL A 230 -0.36 -3.28 1.14
CA VAL A 230 0.47 -3.92 2.17
C VAL A 230 0.16 -3.36 3.55
N TYR A 231 0.01 -4.25 4.53
CA TYR A 231 0.07 -3.92 5.94
C TYR A 231 1.46 -4.27 6.48
N GLY A 232 2.23 -3.33 7.03
CA GLY A 232 3.59 -3.64 7.49
C GLY A 232 4.42 -2.44 7.95
N SER A 233 5.74 -2.60 7.96
CA SER A 233 6.69 -1.51 8.29
C SER A 233 6.76 -0.45 7.18
N GLY A 234 7.25 0.75 7.52
CA GLY A 234 7.45 1.79 6.52
C GLY A 234 8.41 1.37 5.41
N GLU A 235 9.50 0.68 5.73
CA GLU A 235 10.44 0.16 4.74
C GLU A 235 9.80 -0.90 3.83
N THR A 236 8.95 -1.76 4.39
CA THR A 236 8.17 -2.73 3.61
C THR A 236 7.24 -2.02 2.63
N CYS A 237 6.49 -1.02 3.10
CA CYS A 237 5.63 -0.20 2.25
C CYS A 237 6.41 0.44 1.10
N PHE A 238 7.52 1.13 1.42
CA PHE A 238 8.32 1.83 0.42
C PHE A 238 8.91 0.91 -0.62
N THR A 239 9.43 -0.23 -0.19
CA THR A 239 10.01 -1.23 -1.08
C THR A 239 8.96 -1.78 -2.04
N LEU A 240 7.83 -2.26 -1.53
CA LEU A 240 6.78 -2.87 -2.37
C LEU A 240 6.09 -1.86 -3.30
N ILE A 241 5.85 -0.64 -2.84
CA ILE A 241 5.29 0.42 -3.68
C ILE A 241 6.31 0.88 -4.74
N GLY A 242 7.59 0.97 -4.37
CA GLY A 242 8.68 1.34 -5.28
C GLY A 242 8.87 0.34 -6.42
N GLU A 243 8.73 -0.96 -6.12
CA GLU A 243 8.76 -2.04 -7.12
C GLU A 243 7.43 -2.19 -7.89
N GLY A 244 6.39 -1.44 -7.51
CA GLY A 244 5.08 -1.49 -8.16
C GLY A 244 4.28 -2.75 -7.84
N LEU A 245 4.58 -3.42 -6.74
CA LEU A 245 3.93 -4.65 -6.26
C LEU A 245 2.78 -4.38 -5.28
N ALA A 246 2.68 -3.16 -4.76
CA ALA A 246 1.54 -2.69 -3.96
C ALA A 246 1.21 -1.24 -4.33
N GLY A 247 -0.06 -0.86 -4.13
CA GLY A 247 -0.57 0.49 -4.38
C GLY A 247 -0.97 1.26 -3.13
N PHE A 248 -1.12 0.58 -2.00
CA PHE A 248 -1.52 1.17 -0.72
C PHE A 248 -0.60 0.74 0.42
N CYS A 249 -0.34 1.64 1.36
CA CYS A 249 0.43 1.43 2.57
C CYS A 249 -0.43 1.59 3.82
N TRP A 250 -0.59 0.50 4.56
CA TRP A 250 -1.11 0.49 5.91
C TRP A 250 0.04 0.21 6.89
N LEU A 251 0.47 1.22 7.63
CA LEU A 251 1.51 1.05 8.64
C LEU A 251 0.98 0.25 9.83
N SER A 252 1.74 -0.76 10.24
CA SER A 252 1.44 -1.55 11.43
C SER A 252 1.53 -0.72 12.72
N HIS A 253 0.94 -1.23 13.81
CA HIS A 253 1.01 -0.56 15.10
C HIS A 253 2.45 -0.42 15.65
N SER A 254 3.43 -1.12 15.06
CA SER A 254 4.82 -1.11 15.51
C SER A 254 5.56 0.09 14.92
N HIS A 255 5.37 1.26 15.55
CA HIS A 255 6.02 2.52 15.15
C HIS A 255 7.55 2.53 15.26
N GLY A 256 8.14 1.48 15.84
CA GLY A 256 9.59 1.26 15.88
C GLY A 256 10.15 0.34 14.80
N PHE A 257 9.31 -0.22 13.92
CA PHE A 257 9.80 -1.01 12.78
C PHE A 257 10.56 -0.15 11.78
N THR A 258 11.46 -0.79 11.03
CA THR A 258 12.34 -0.14 10.07
C THR A 258 11.53 0.69 9.06
N GLY A 259 11.93 1.95 8.89
CA GLY A 259 11.29 2.91 7.98
C GLY A 259 9.95 3.49 8.47
N THR A 260 9.35 2.98 9.55
CA THR A 260 8.06 3.49 10.04
C THR A 260 8.15 4.92 10.58
N PRO A 261 9.15 5.32 11.39
CA PRO A 261 9.31 6.72 11.80
C PRO A 261 9.46 7.68 10.63
N GLU A 262 10.20 7.28 9.58
CA GLU A 262 10.39 8.05 8.35
C GLU A 262 9.07 8.20 7.58
N ALA A 263 8.29 7.11 7.45
CA ALA A 263 6.99 7.14 6.81
C ALA A 263 6.00 8.07 7.53
N LEU A 264 5.94 7.99 8.86
CA LEU A 264 5.11 8.87 9.67
C LEU A 264 5.53 10.33 9.54
N SER A 265 6.84 10.62 9.64
CA SER A 265 7.35 11.98 9.49
C SER A 265 7.15 12.57 8.10
N ALA A 266 7.16 11.75 7.06
CA ALA A 266 6.99 12.18 5.67
C ALA A 266 5.53 12.23 5.22
N GLY A 267 4.60 11.68 6.01
CA GLY A 267 3.22 11.46 5.59
C GLY A 267 3.12 10.48 4.41
N ALA A 268 4.03 9.51 4.33
CA ALA A 268 4.16 8.58 3.21
C ALA A 268 3.46 7.24 3.49
N PHE A 269 2.16 7.31 3.83
CA PHE A 269 1.29 6.18 4.12
C PHE A 269 -0.17 6.55 3.84
N ASP A 270 -1.05 5.55 3.73
CA ASP A 270 -2.49 5.76 3.60
C ASP A 270 -3.20 5.61 4.95
N ILE A 271 -2.81 4.58 5.71
CA ILE A 271 -3.40 4.22 6.99
C ILE A 271 -2.29 4.04 8.03
N GLU A 272 -2.44 4.65 9.20
CA GLU A 272 -1.61 4.42 10.37
C GLU A 272 -2.40 3.65 11.43
N GLN A 273 -1.93 2.47 11.81
CA GLN A 273 -2.47 1.75 12.95
C GLN A 273 -1.87 2.26 14.26
N PHE A 274 -2.72 2.41 15.27
CA PHE A 274 -2.31 2.74 16.63
C PHE A 274 -2.01 1.47 17.43
N LEU A 275 -1.26 1.61 18.52
CA LEU A 275 -1.04 0.52 19.47
C LEU A 275 -2.37 -0.05 19.96
N HIS A 276 -2.37 -1.34 20.23
CA HIS A 276 -3.55 -2.07 20.70
C HIS A 276 -4.22 -1.39 21.89
N GLY A 277 -5.53 -1.57 22.01
CA GLY A 277 -6.27 -1.10 23.17
C GLY A 277 -7.59 -1.84 23.34
N THR A 278 -8.43 -1.32 24.22
CA THR A 278 -9.76 -1.84 24.50
C THR A 278 -10.81 -0.77 24.27
N CYS A 279 -11.83 -1.09 23.49
CA CYS A 279 -12.99 -0.22 23.31
C CYS A 279 -14.26 -1.04 23.06
N GLY A 280 -15.41 -0.54 23.53
CA GLY A 280 -16.68 -1.29 23.40
C GLY A 280 -16.65 -2.65 24.10
N GLY A 281 -15.85 -2.79 25.17
CA GLY A 281 -15.72 -4.03 25.95
C GLY A 281 -14.89 -5.14 25.28
N ARG A 282 -14.10 -4.82 24.24
CA ARG A 282 -13.23 -5.79 23.56
C ARG A 282 -11.92 -5.17 23.06
N PRO A 283 -10.89 -5.99 22.75
CA PRO A 283 -9.70 -5.53 22.05
C PRO A 283 -10.02 -4.94 20.68
N VAL A 284 -9.37 -3.82 20.37
CA VAL A 284 -9.46 -3.13 19.08
C VAL A 284 -8.13 -2.47 18.75
N ASP A 285 -7.91 -2.29 17.44
CA ASP A 285 -6.84 -1.47 16.90
C ASP A 285 -7.48 -0.34 16.10
N PHE A 286 -7.35 0.89 16.60
CA PHE A 286 -7.79 2.07 15.88
C PHE A 286 -6.75 2.47 14.85
N ASN A 287 -7.26 3.03 13.76
CA ASN A 287 -6.50 3.42 12.61
C ASN A 287 -6.89 4.83 12.20
N LYS A 288 -5.90 5.62 11.82
CA LYS A 288 -6.08 6.94 11.25
C LYS A 288 -5.74 6.93 9.77
N VAL A 289 -6.59 7.52 8.96
CA VAL A 289 -6.33 7.73 7.53
C VAL A 289 -5.52 9.02 7.39
N ASN A 290 -4.48 8.97 6.56
CA ASN A 290 -3.60 10.11 6.38
C ASN A 290 -4.34 11.30 5.75
N GLU A 291 -3.90 12.52 6.08
CA GLU A 291 -4.58 13.74 5.64
C GLU A 291 -4.61 13.84 4.11
N GLY A 292 -5.80 14.05 3.54
CA GLY A 292 -5.99 14.15 2.09
C GLY A 292 -6.17 12.82 1.37
N VAL A 293 -5.99 11.68 2.03
CA VAL A 293 -6.30 10.36 1.47
C VAL A 293 -7.81 10.13 1.52
N THR A 294 -8.44 10.06 0.34
CA THR A 294 -9.89 9.80 0.22
C THR A 294 -10.20 8.38 -0.22
N ALA A 295 -9.21 7.67 -0.77
CA ALA A 295 -9.34 6.28 -1.20
C ALA A 295 -8.11 5.51 -0.72
N PHE A 296 -8.35 4.51 0.11
CA PHE A 296 -7.36 3.62 0.72
C PHE A 296 -7.83 2.16 0.57
N GLY A 297 -8.56 1.86 -0.51
CA GLY A 297 -9.06 0.52 -0.81
C GLY A 297 -10.33 0.10 -0.07
N GLN A 298 -10.98 1.02 0.64
CA GLN A 298 -12.25 0.77 1.30
C GLN A 298 -13.42 0.66 0.31
N TRP A 299 -14.38 -0.20 0.61
CA TRP A 299 -15.57 -0.41 -0.20
C TRP A 299 -16.83 -0.49 0.65
N MET A 300 -18.00 -0.25 0.05
CA MET A 300 -19.29 -0.36 0.75
C MET A 300 -19.86 -1.77 0.57
N PRO A 301 -19.99 -2.57 1.65
CA PRO A 301 -20.62 -3.88 1.56
C PRO A 301 -22.10 -3.79 1.19
N GLN A 302 -22.62 -4.86 0.57
CA GLN A 302 -24.03 -5.01 0.18
C GLN A 302 -24.73 -6.02 1.10
#